data_AF-A0A9Q9BFN5-F1
#
_entry.id   AF-A0A9Q9BFN5-F1
#
_cell.length_a   1.000
_cell.length_b   1.000
_cell.length_c   1.000
_cell.angle_alpha   90.00
_cell.angle_beta   90.00
_cell.angle_gamma   90.00
#
_symmetry.space_group_name_H-M   'P 1'
#
loop_
_entity.id
_entity.type
_entity.pdbx_description
1 polymer ?
#
loop_
_entity_poly.entity_id
_entity_poly.type
_entity_poly.pdbx_seq_one_letter_code
_entity_poly.pdbx_strand_id
1 'polypeptide(L)'
;MYNRTKNNYDAEKNSLATYLKEINQIPLLTAEEEIKYAKLAEKGDEYAKNMLVNSNLRFVVNVAKKYQNQGLPLMDLISEGNIGLMNAAERFDVSKGYKFISYAVWWIKQSILKAICEKSRMIRLPLNRANELVQIEKAKKEIDFAGNEAQELNEIAGILNMNNSMVHTIMNAARDPISIDAPVFDEPGSSSINDFLQDETHQMPEEYAMDMSLRDEVDELLKNLDEREAEIIRYRFGLGGYAPLSLKEVGLIFNLTKERIRQIEKKALQQLKKPAEKQKLAVYVA
;
A
#
# COMPACT_ATOMS: atom_id res chain seq x y z
N MET A 1 -1.72 -5.53 24.60
CA MET A 1 -1.09 -4.56 23.68
C MET A 1 -0.78 -3.20 24.30
N TYR A 2 -1.57 -2.70 25.27
CA TYR A 2 -1.35 -1.42 25.95
C TYR A 2 0.06 -1.26 26.58
N ASN A 3 0.63 -2.33 27.15
CA ASN A 3 1.98 -2.29 27.74
C ASN A 3 3.11 -2.24 26.68
N ARG A 4 2.86 -2.71 25.45
CA ARG A 4 3.87 -2.77 24.39
C ARG A 4 4.00 -1.43 23.66
N THR A 5 2.87 -0.75 23.42
CA THR A 5 2.85 0.62 22.91
C THR A 5 3.42 1.59 23.94
N LYS A 6 3.03 1.48 25.22
CA LYS A 6 3.54 2.35 26.31
C LYS A 6 5.06 2.23 26.50
N ASN A 7 5.61 1.01 26.48
CA ASN A 7 7.06 0.79 26.52
C ASN A 7 7.80 1.39 25.31
N ASN A 8 7.21 1.37 24.10
CA ASN A 8 7.80 2.00 22.92
C ASN A 8 7.78 3.53 23.02
N TYR A 9 6.67 4.12 23.48
CA TYR A 9 6.57 5.56 23.73
C TYR A 9 7.60 6.05 24.76
N ASP A 10 7.85 5.27 25.82
CA ASP A 10 8.82 5.62 26.86
C ASP A 10 10.27 5.46 26.37
N ALA A 11 10.55 4.45 25.53
CA ALA A 11 11.86 4.28 24.88
C ALA A 11 12.15 5.38 23.84
N GLU A 12 11.18 5.77 23.02
CA GLU A 12 11.30 6.87 22.06
C GLU A 12 11.53 8.22 22.76
N LYS A 13 10.81 8.47 23.86
CA LYS A 13 11.04 9.67 24.70
C LYS A 13 12.45 9.70 25.26
N ASN A 14 12.96 8.55 25.71
CA ASN A 14 14.31 8.45 26.26
C ASN A 14 15.39 8.64 25.16
N SER A 15 15.16 8.09 23.98
CA SER A 15 16.04 8.26 22.81
C SER A 15 16.08 9.71 22.32
N LEU A 16 14.92 10.37 22.21
CA LEU A 16 14.83 11.77 21.81
C LEU A 16 15.51 12.70 22.83
N ALA A 17 15.31 12.46 24.13
CA ALA A 17 15.96 13.23 25.18
C ALA A 17 17.48 13.10 25.14
N THR A 18 17.99 11.89 24.88
CA THR A 18 19.43 11.62 24.73
C THR A 18 20.00 12.37 23.53
N TYR A 19 19.36 12.27 22.36
CA TYR A 19 19.76 13.00 21.16
C TYR A 19 19.79 14.52 21.39
N LEU A 20 18.75 15.09 22.01
CA LEU A 20 18.69 16.51 22.32
C LEU A 20 19.81 16.96 23.28
N LYS A 21 20.22 16.09 24.21
CA LYS A 21 21.33 16.35 25.12
C LYS A 21 22.68 16.35 24.39
N GLU A 22 22.88 15.43 23.46
CA GLU A 22 24.11 15.34 22.66
C GLU A 22 24.29 16.55 21.76
N ILE A 23 23.27 16.94 20.99
CA ILE A 23 23.39 18.08 20.07
C ILE A 23 23.57 19.42 20.79
N ASN A 24 23.18 19.52 22.06
CA ASN A 24 23.38 20.72 22.86
C ASN A 24 24.83 20.85 23.39
N GLN A 25 25.60 19.76 23.43
CA GLN A 25 27.02 19.79 23.81
C GLN A 25 27.90 20.26 22.64
N ILE A 26 27.39 20.22 21.41
CA ILE A 26 28.13 20.65 20.23
C ILE A 26 28.23 22.19 20.23
N PRO A 27 29.44 22.76 20.15
CA PRO A 27 29.63 24.20 20.12
C PRO A 27 29.08 24.80 18.83
N LEU A 28 28.51 26.01 18.94
CA LEU A 28 28.07 26.79 17.79
C LEU A 28 29.31 27.41 17.11
N LEU A 29 29.33 27.39 15.78
CA LEU A 29 30.37 28.06 15.01
C LEU A 29 30.13 29.56 14.99
N THR A 30 31.21 30.33 15.08
CA THR A 30 31.19 31.76 14.78
C THR A 30 31.08 31.98 13.26
N ALA A 31 30.72 33.20 12.84
CA ALA A 31 30.57 33.51 11.41
C ALA A 31 31.89 33.32 10.62
N GLU A 32 33.03 33.60 11.23
CA GLU A 32 34.35 33.40 10.60
C GLU A 32 34.69 31.92 10.46
N GLU A 33 34.38 31.12 11.49
CA GLU A 33 34.55 29.66 11.46
C GLU A 33 33.63 29.00 10.45
N GLU A 34 32.37 29.43 10.35
CA GLU A 34 31.40 28.95 9.37
C GLU A 34 31.94 29.12 7.94
N ILE A 35 32.49 30.29 7.62
CA ILE A 35 33.12 30.56 6.31
C ILE A 35 34.36 29.67 6.11
N LYS A 36 35.19 29.50 7.14
CA LYS A 36 36.40 28.66 7.07
C LYS A 36 36.05 27.20 6.79
N TYR A 37 35.15 26.62 7.58
CA TYR A 37 34.73 25.22 7.43
C TYR A 37 33.96 25.01 6.13
N ALA A 38 33.12 25.96 5.70
CA ALA A 38 32.41 25.83 4.44
C ALA A 38 33.37 25.85 3.23
N LYS A 39 34.42 26.68 3.23
CA LYS A 39 35.46 26.66 2.17
C LYS A 39 36.27 25.37 2.14
N LEU A 40 36.51 24.76 3.31
CA LEU A 40 37.19 23.46 3.39
C LEU A 40 36.28 22.33 2.93
N ALA A 41 35.00 22.38 3.30
CA ALA A 41 33.99 21.41 2.87
C ALA A 41 33.82 21.43 1.34
N GLU A 42 33.84 22.61 0.70
CA GLU A 42 33.82 22.75 -0.76
C GLU A 42 35.03 22.08 -1.44
N LYS A 43 36.18 22.06 -0.77
CA LYS A 43 37.40 21.35 -1.23
C LYS A 43 37.37 19.84 -0.98
N GLY A 44 36.29 19.31 -0.42
CA GLY A 44 36.13 17.89 -0.11
C GLY A 44 36.60 17.45 1.28
N ASP A 45 36.84 18.38 2.21
CA ASP A 45 37.18 18.03 3.60
C ASP A 45 35.94 17.54 4.36
N GLU A 46 35.89 16.23 4.62
CA GLU A 46 34.81 15.58 5.35
C GLU A 46 34.70 16.06 6.81
N TYR A 47 35.83 16.35 7.47
CA TYR A 47 35.82 16.84 8.84
C TYR A 47 35.16 18.22 8.90
N ALA A 48 35.52 19.11 7.98
CA ALA A 48 34.92 20.43 7.88
C ALA A 48 33.41 20.37 7.56
N LYS A 49 32.99 19.45 6.68
CA LYS A 49 31.58 19.19 6.38
C LYS A 49 30.82 18.70 7.61
N ASN A 50 31.37 17.73 8.35
CA ASN A 50 30.77 17.20 9.57
C ASN A 50 30.64 18.28 10.64
N MET A 51 31.67 19.11 10.83
CA MET A 51 31.60 20.24 11.75
C MET A 51 30.49 21.24 11.36
N LEU A 52 30.39 21.57 10.08
CA LEU A 52 29.34 22.47 9.55
C LEU A 52 27.93 21.89 9.73
N VAL A 53 27.73 20.59 9.54
CA VAL A 53 26.43 19.92 9.77
C VAL A 53 26.12 19.86 11.27
N ASN A 54 27.06 19.37 12.08
CA ASN A 54 26.88 19.15 13.52
C ASN A 54 26.53 20.43 14.28
N SER A 55 27.17 21.56 13.94
CA SER A 55 26.88 22.85 14.57
C SER A 55 25.46 23.36 14.29
N ASN A 56 24.80 22.83 13.26
CA ASN A 56 23.48 23.26 12.80
C ASN A 56 22.35 22.26 13.11
N LEU A 57 22.62 21.13 13.78
CA LEU A 57 21.59 20.14 14.13
C LEU A 57 20.46 20.73 15.00
N ARG A 58 20.79 21.68 15.89
CA ARG A 58 19.80 22.38 16.73
C ARG A 58 18.79 23.17 15.89
N PHE A 59 19.23 23.72 14.76
CA PHE A 59 18.36 24.42 13.83
C PHE A 59 17.36 23.47 13.15
N VAL A 60 17.81 22.27 12.76
CA VAL A 60 16.94 21.23 12.18
C VAL A 60 15.80 20.88 13.12
N VAL A 61 16.09 20.69 14.42
CA VAL A 61 15.06 20.43 15.44
C VAL A 61 14.01 21.55 15.49
N ASN A 62 14.44 22.81 15.42
CA ASN A 62 13.51 23.95 15.42
C ASN A 62 12.64 24.01 14.16
N VAL A 63 13.16 23.58 13.00
CA VAL A 63 12.38 23.47 11.77
C VAL A 63 11.40 22.29 11.84
N ALA A 64 11.87 21.11 12.27
CA ALA A 64 11.06 19.89 12.36
C ALA A 64 9.89 20.01 13.34
N LYS A 65 10.06 20.74 14.45
CA LYS A 65 8.96 21.02 15.40
C LYS A 65 7.73 21.66 14.75
N LYS A 66 7.89 22.44 13.67
CA LYS A 66 6.77 23.07 12.95
C LYS A 66 5.91 22.08 12.15
N TYR A 67 6.42 20.88 11.91
CA TYR A 67 5.77 19.82 11.13
C TYR A 67 5.30 18.65 12.01
N GLN A 68 5.25 18.84 13.33
CA GLN A 68 4.69 17.85 14.25
C GLN A 68 3.22 17.56 13.94
N ASN A 69 2.77 16.37 14.32
CA ASN A 69 1.38 15.90 14.18
C ASN A 69 0.91 15.76 12.72
N GLN A 70 1.83 15.64 11.75
CA GLN A 70 1.52 15.36 10.34
C GLN A 70 1.72 13.88 9.96
N GLY A 71 1.47 12.98 10.91
CA GLY A 71 1.55 11.52 10.70
C GLY A 71 2.94 10.89 10.79
N LEU A 72 3.98 11.66 11.11
CA LEU A 72 5.32 11.14 11.44
C LEU A 72 5.77 11.57 12.84
N PRO A 73 6.47 10.71 13.60
CA PRO A 73 7.02 11.07 14.90
C PRO A 73 8.13 12.11 14.74
N LEU A 74 8.33 12.94 15.77
CA LEU A 74 9.30 14.04 15.72
C LEU A 74 10.73 13.55 15.41
N MET A 75 11.13 12.39 15.94
CA MET A 75 12.46 11.81 15.71
C MET A 75 12.70 11.52 14.23
N ASP A 76 11.70 11.01 13.52
CA ASP A 76 11.78 10.74 12.09
C ASP A 76 11.85 12.05 11.29
N LEU A 77 11.06 13.06 11.67
CA LEU A 77 11.12 14.38 11.05
C LEU A 77 12.50 15.03 11.22
N ILE A 78 13.11 14.91 12.40
CA ILE A 78 14.47 15.40 12.65
C ILE A 78 15.47 14.64 11.80
N SER A 79 15.37 13.32 11.73
CA SER A 79 16.28 12.47 10.95
C SER A 79 16.24 12.82 9.45
N GLU A 80 15.05 12.99 8.90
CA GLU A 80 14.85 13.42 7.51
C GLU A 80 15.32 14.86 7.26
N GLY A 81 15.13 15.73 8.25
CA GLY A 81 15.68 17.09 8.23
C GLY A 81 17.21 17.10 8.24
N ASN A 82 17.85 16.19 8.98
CA ASN A 82 19.29 16.04 9.03
C ASN A 82 19.83 15.56 7.68
N ILE A 83 19.13 14.65 6.99
CA ILE A 83 19.44 14.25 5.61
C ILE A 83 19.38 15.47 4.67
N GLY A 84 18.34 16.30 4.81
CA GLY A 84 18.24 17.57 4.09
C GLY A 84 19.41 18.52 4.36
N LEU A 85 19.82 18.65 5.61
CA LEU A 85 20.97 19.48 6.02
C LEU A 85 22.30 18.97 5.42
N MET A 86 22.52 17.65 5.42
CA MET A 86 23.71 17.04 4.80
C MET A 86 23.76 17.33 3.29
N ASN A 87 22.63 17.16 2.60
CA ASN A 87 22.51 17.50 1.17
C ASN A 87 22.76 19.00 0.91
N ALA A 88 22.33 19.87 1.82
CA ALA A 88 22.63 21.30 1.73
C ALA A 88 24.13 21.57 1.88
N ALA A 89 24.81 20.90 2.82
CA ALA A 89 26.24 21.06 3.04
C ALA A 89 27.08 20.63 1.82
N GLU A 90 26.62 19.63 1.05
CA GLU A 90 27.28 19.19 -0.18
C GLU A 90 27.19 20.20 -1.33
N ARG A 91 26.12 20.99 -1.37
CA ARG A 91 25.81 21.90 -2.49
C ARG A 91 25.98 23.36 -2.15
N PHE A 92 26.44 23.65 -0.94
CA PHE A 92 26.58 25.01 -0.46
C PHE A 92 27.80 25.69 -1.10
N ASP A 93 27.58 26.89 -1.61
CA ASP A 93 28.59 27.70 -2.27
C ASP A 93 28.83 28.97 -1.44
N VAL A 94 30.03 29.06 -0.87
CA VAL A 94 30.43 30.16 0.02
C VAL A 94 30.65 31.46 -0.75
N SER A 95 30.94 31.38 -2.06
CA SER A 95 31.22 32.56 -2.88
C SER A 95 30.03 33.50 -3.01
N LYS A 96 28.81 32.99 -2.79
CA LYS A 96 27.55 33.74 -2.87
C LYS A 96 27.31 34.69 -1.68
N GLY A 97 28.10 34.60 -0.61
CA GLY A 97 28.07 35.57 0.49
C GLY A 97 26.84 35.51 1.41
N TYR A 98 26.02 34.45 1.33
CA TYR A 98 24.91 34.22 2.27
C TYR A 98 25.31 33.22 3.36
N LYS A 99 24.66 33.27 4.52
CA LYS A 99 24.86 32.31 5.62
C LYS A 99 24.41 30.91 5.20
N PHE A 100 25.07 29.86 5.70
CA PHE A 100 24.75 28.47 5.37
C PHE A 100 23.30 28.13 5.72
N ILE A 101 22.84 28.56 6.90
CA ILE A 101 21.47 28.31 7.39
C ILE A 101 20.41 28.86 6.43
N SER A 102 20.66 30.02 5.80
CA SER A 102 19.75 30.65 4.84
C SER A 102 19.54 29.79 3.60
N TYR A 103 20.56 29.03 3.20
CA TYR A 103 20.48 28.05 2.11
C TYR A 103 19.89 26.72 2.58
N ALA A 104 20.36 26.21 3.72
CA ALA A 104 20.00 24.90 4.24
C ALA A 104 18.53 24.77 4.62
N VAL A 105 17.87 25.85 5.03
CA VAL A 105 16.46 25.82 5.44
C VAL A 105 15.53 25.26 4.34
N TRP A 106 15.83 25.52 3.07
CA TRP A 106 15.04 25.01 1.94
C TRP A 106 15.19 23.50 1.79
N TRP A 107 16.42 23.00 1.86
CA TRP A 107 16.73 21.57 1.79
C TRP A 107 16.14 20.79 2.97
N ILE A 108 16.24 21.35 4.19
CA ILE A 108 15.64 20.75 5.39
C ILE A 108 14.12 20.64 5.21
N LYS A 109 13.45 21.73 4.82
CA LYS A 109 12.00 21.74 4.60
C LYS A 109 11.58 20.77 3.50
N GLN A 110 12.29 20.77 2.38
CA GLN A 110 11.99 19.88 1.25
C GLN A 110 12.12 18.40 1.66
N SER A 111 13.18 18.05 2.40
CA SER A 111 13.40 16.68 2.87
C SER A 111 12.30 16.24 3.84
N ILE A 112 11.96 17.09 4.82
CA ILE A 112 10.88 16.84 5.77
C ILE A 112 9.53 16.67 5.06
N LEU A 113 9.16 17.60 4.17
CA LEU A 113 7.90 17.54 3.43
C LEU A 113 7.82 16.30 2.53
N LYS A 114 8.92 15.96 1.85
CA LYS A 114 9.01 14.73 1.06
C LYS A 114 8.76 13.51 1.93
N ALA A 115 9.43 13.42 3.08
CA ALA A 115 9.25 12.29 3.99
C ALA A 115 7.82 12.18 4.52
N ILE A 116 7.19 13.31 4.87
CA ILE A 116 5.78 13.34 5.27
C ILE A 116 4.90 12.77 4.14
N CYS A 117 5.03 13.26 2.90
CA CYS A 117 4.25 12.75 1.77
C CYS A 117 4.47 11.24 1.51
N GLU A 118 5.69 10.76 1.74
CA GLU A 118 6.10 9.40 1.36
C GLU A 118 5.88 8.35 2.46
N LYS A 119 5.94 8.74 3.74
CA LYS A 119 6.01 7.84 4.90
C LYS A 119 4.92 8.04 5.95
N SER A 120 4.19 9.16 5.95
CA SER A 120 3.16 9.45 6.97
C SER A 120 1.95 8.51 6.92
N ARG A 121 1.70 7.89 5.76
CA ARG A 121 0.51 7.06 5.52
C ARG A 121 0.89 5.60 5.36
N MET A 122 0.03 4.72 5.89
CA MET A 122 0.18 3.27 5.75
C MET A 122 0.11 2.83 4.28
N ILE A 123 -0.83 3.43 3.53
CA ILE A 123 -0.93 3.26 2.08
C ILE A 123 -0.31 4.49 1.43
N ARG A 124 0.82 4.28 0.76
CA ARG A 124 1.58 5.36 0.10
C ARG A 124 0.80 5.93 -1.08
N LEU A 125 0.70 7.26 -1.12
CA LEU A 125 0.21 7.99 -2.28
C LEU A 125 1.36 8.56 -3.12
N PRO A 126 1.24 8.61 -4.46
CA PRO A 126 2.17 9.34 -5.31
C PRO A 126 2.23 10.82 -4.95
N LEU A 127 3.39 11.47 -5.12
CA LEU A 127 3.61 12.86 -4.73
C LEU A 127 2.58 13.84 -5.31
N ASN A 128 2.21 13.67 -6.59
CA ASN A 128 1.21 14.52 -7.24
C ASN A 128 -0.15 14.43 -6.54
N ARG A 129 -0.56 13.22 -6.15
CA ARG A 129 -1.85 12.98 -5.45
C ARG A 129 -1.82 13.48 -4.01
N ALA A 130 -0.67 13.36 -3.33
CA ALA A 130 -0.48 13.93 -2.01
C ALA A 130 -0.55 15.47 -2.03
N ASN A 131 0.04 16.12 -3.04
CA ASN A 131 -0.04 17.57 -3.21
C ASN A 131 -1.47 18.05 -3.49
N GLU A 132 -2.20 17.35 -4.36
CA GLU A 132 -3.62 17.62 -4.62
C GLU A 132 -4.45 17.46 -3.34
N LEU A 133 -4.18 16.43 -2.53
CA LEU A 133 -4.85 16.23 -1.24
C LEU A 133 -4.62 17.39 -0.27
N VAL A 134 -3.39 17.91 -0.15
CA VAL A 134 -3.10 19.08 0.70
C VAL A 134 -3.87 20.31 0.23
N GLN A 135 -4.05 20.50 -1.08
CA GLN A 135 -4.86 21.58 -1.64
C GLN A 135 -6.35 21.38 -1.33
N ILE A 136 -6.85 20.15 -1.44
CA ILE A 136 -8.21 19.76 -1.06
C ILE A 136 -8.45 20.04 0.43
N GLU A 137 -7.54 19.61 1.32
CA GLU A 137 -7.66 19.86 2.77
C GLU A 137 -7.61 21.35 3.10
N LYS A 138 -6.82 22.13 2.36
CA LYS A 138 -6.76 23.58 2.53
C LYS A 138 -8.07 24.25 2.09
N ALA A 139 -8.59 23.90 0.91
CA ALA A 139 -9.87 24.40 0.42
C ALA A 139 -11.02 24.02 1.37
N LYS A 140 -11.03 22.77 1.86
CA LYS A 140 -11.98 22.29 2.86
C LYS A 140 -11.97 23.11 4.16
N LYS A 141 -10.80 23.59 4.60
CA LYS A 141 -10.70 24.46 5.79
C LYS A 141 -11.14 25.91 5.53
N GLU A 142 -11.12 26.35 4.27
CA GLU A 142 -11.56 27.69 3.87
C GLU A 142 -13.09 27.75 3.68
N ILE A 143 -13.73 26.62 3.37
CA ILE A 143 -15.19 26.49 3.29
C ILE A 143 -15.73 26.21 4.69
N ASP A 144 -16.49 27.15 5.26
CA ASP A 144 -17.27 26.91 6.49
C ASP A 144 -18.59 26.22 6.09
N PHE A 145 -18.51 24.90 5.92
CA PHE A 145 -19.55 24.14 5.23
C PHE A 145 -20.57 23.52 6.21
N ALA A 146 -21.86 23.81 5.99
CA ALA A 146 -22.99 23.27 6.75
C ALA A 146 -23.94 22.39 5.90
N GLY A 147 -23.56 22.04 4.67
CA GLY A 147 -24.38 21.22 3.75
C GLY A 147 -24.04 19.73 3.80
N ASN A 148 -24.34 19.00 2.72
CA ASN A 148 -24.04 17.56 2.59
C ASN A 148 -22.72 17.26 1.84
N GLU A 149 -22.17 16.05 2.00
CA GLU A 149 -20.86 15.64 1.44
C GLU A 149 -20.78 15.83 -0.09
N ALA A 150 -21.88 15.63 -0.82
CA ALA A 150 -21.91 15.81 -2.27
C ALA A 150 -21.75 17.29 -2.70
N GLN A 151 -22.35 18.21 -1.94
CA GLN A 151 -22.20 19.65 -2.16
C GLN A 151 -20.78 20.11 -1.79
N GLU A 152 -20.21 19.59 -0.70
CA GLU A 152 -18.82 19.87 -0.30
C GLU A 152 -17.83 19.50 -1.42
N LEU A 153 -17.98 18.31 -2.01
CA LEU A 153 -17.14 17.85 -3.11
C LEU A 153 -17.22 18.76 -4.34
N ASN A 154 -18.43 19.23 -4.69
CA ASN A 154 -18.65 20.12 -5.81
C ASN A 154 -18.01 21.51 -5.59
N GLU A 155 -18.11 22.04 -4.37
CA GLU A 155 -17.52 23.34 -4.03
C GLU A 155 -15.98 23.27 -4.07
N ILE A 156 -15.39 22.24 -3.45
CA ILE A 156 -13.94 22.02 -3.49
C ILE A 156 -13.45 21.87 -4.93
N ALA A 157 -14.15 21.08 -5.74
CA ALA A 157 -13.82 20.89 -7.15
C ALA A 157 -13.91 22.20 -7.95
N GLY A 158 -14.91 23.04 -7.66
CA GLY A 158 -15.05 24.37 -8.26
C GLY A 158 -13.90 25.32 -7.89
N ILE A 159 -13.50 25.36 -6.61
CA ILE A 159 -12.39 26.19 -6.14
C ILE A 159 -11.06 25.76 -6.77
N LEU A 160 -10.82 24.45 -6.83
CA LEU A 160 -9.56 23.88 -7.32
C LEU A 160 -9.54 23.68 -8.85
N ASN A 161 -10.65 23.96 -9.56
CA ASN A 161 -10.84 23.64 -10.98
C ASN A 161 -10.52 22.17 -11.31
N MET A 162 -10.94 21.26 -10.44
CA MET A 162 -10.75 19.82 -10.58
C MET A 162 -12.09 19.13 -10.93
N ASN A 163 -12.02 17.91 -11.45
CA ASN A 163 -13.23 17.10 -11.66
C ASN A 163 -13.73 16.51 -10.32
N ASN A 164 -15.03 16.59 -10.05
CA ASN A 164 -15.67 15.99 -8.87
C ASN A 164 -15.27 14.52 -8.65
N SER A 165 -15.21 13.73 -9.72
CA SER A 165 -14.81 12.32 -9.65
C SER A 165 -13.37 12.15 -9.16
N MET A 166 -12.48 13.06 -9.58
CA MET A 166 -11.08 13.04 -9.18
C MET A 166 -10.92 13.45 -7.71
N VAL A 167 -11.61 14.50 -7.26
CA VAL A 167 -11.62 14.94 -5.85
C VAL A 167 -12.13 13.80 -4.95
N HIS A 168 -13.25 13.19 -5.31
CA HIS A 168 -13.81 12.05 -4.59
C HIS A 168 -12.83 10.86 -4.51
N THR A 169 -12.15 10.55 -5.63
CA THR A 169 -11.15 9.47 -5.66
C THR A 169 -9.98 9.77 -4.73
N ILE A 170 -9.46 11.00 -4.74
CA ILE A 170 -8.33 11.42 -3.89
C ILE A 170 -8.73 11.41 -2.42
N MET A 171 -9.92 11.94 -2.08
CA MET A 171 -10.43 11.93 -0.71
C MET A 171 -10.64 10.51 -0.18
N ASN A 172 -11.17 9.60 -1.00
CA ASN A 172 -11.33 8.20 -0.61
C ASN A 172 -9.99 7.49 -0.43
N ALA A 173 -9.02 7.76 -1.31
CA ALA A 173 -7.66 7.22 -1.18
C ALA A 173 -6.91 7.78 0.04
N ALA A 174 -7.33 8.94 0.55
CA ALA A 174 -6.75 9.60 1.71
C ALA A 174 -7.38 9.19 3.06
N ARG A 175 -8.39 8.33 3.08
CA ARG A 175 -9.01 7.85 4.33
C ARG A 175 -8.01 7.03 5.13
N ASP A 176 -7.94 7.31 6.42
CA ASP A 176 -7.09 6.54 7.33
C ASP A 176 -7.67 5.15 7.57
N PRO A 177 -6.87 4.09 7.46
CA PRO A 177 -7.34 2.73 7.69
C PRO A 177 -7.71 2.53 9.17
N ILE A 178 -8.75 1.73 9.40
CA ILE A 178 -9.18 1.33 10.74
C ILE A 178 -8.52 0.00 11.09
N SER A 179 -8.12 -0.16 12.35
CA SER A 179 -7.56 -1.43 12.86
C SER A 179 -8.65 -2.49 12.91
N ILE A 180 -8.37 -3.69 12.37
CA ILE A 180 -9.29 -4.85 12.43
C ILE A 180 -9.48 -5.33 13.88
N ASP A 181 -8.48 -5.14 14.74
CA ASP A 181 -8.55 -5.43 16.16
C ASP A 181 -9.25 -4.33 16.99
N ALA A 182 -9.74 -3.26 16.34
CA ALA A 182 -10.44 -2.22 17.08
C ALA A 182 -11.74 -2.79 17.67
N PRO A 183 -12.04 -2.50 18.95
CA PRO A 183 -13.30 -2.89 19.55
C PRO A 183 -14.45 -2.14 18.86
N VAL A 184 -15.56 -2.83 18.62
CA VAL A 184 -16.77 -2.21 18.02
C VAL A 184 -17.52 -1.35 19.04
N PHE A 185 -17.47 -1.75 20.32
CA PHE A 185 -18.10 -1.06 21.43
C PHE A 185 -17.07 -0.76 22.53
N ASP A 186 -17.25 0.33 23.27
CA ASP A 186 -16.32 0.76 24.33
C ASP A 186 -16.35 -0.13 25.61
N GLU A 187 -17.17 -1.18 25.62
CA GLU A 187 -17.29 -2.11 26.75
C GLU A 187 -16.12 -3.11 26.83
N PRO A 188 -15.62 -3.43 28.03
CA PRO A 188 -14.53 -4.38 28.20
C PRO A 188 -14.97 -5.80 27.80
N GLY A 189 -14.29 -6.37 26.80
CA GLY A 189 -14.63 -7.68 26.25
C GLY A 189 -15.61 -7.63 25.07
N SER A 190 -15.88 -6.44 24.52
CA SER A 190 -16.64 -6.29 23.30
C SER A 190 -15.96 -6.99 22.10
N SER A 191 -16.79 -7.41 21.16
CA SER A 191 -16.32 -7.97 19.89
C SER A 191 -15.48 -6.94 19.13
N SER A 192 -14.44 -7.45 18.48
CA SER A 192 -13.59 -6.70 17.56
C SER A 192 -14.24 -6.64 16.17
N ILE A 193 -13.80 -5.71 15.32
CA ILE A 193 -14.23 -5.66 13.91
C ILE A 193 -13.94 -7.01 13.21
N ASN A 194 -12.85 -7.69 13.60
CA ASN A 194 -12.48 -8.99 13.08
C ASN A 194 -13.58 -10.05 13.22
N ASP A 195 -14.34 -10.01 14.32
CA ASP A 195 -15.37 -11.01 14.62
C ASP A 195 -16.59 -10.91 13.69
N PHE A 196 -16.69 -9.80 12.92
CA PHE A 196 -17.77 -9.55 11.97
C PHE A 196 -17.32 -9.66 10.51
N LEU A 197 -16.03 -9.90 10.25
CA LEU A 197 -15.53 -10.07 8.89
C LEU A 197 -15.82 -11.49 8.41
N GLN A 198 -16.69 -11.61 7.41
CA GLN A 198 -16.94 -12.87 6.72
C GLN A 198 -15.73 -13.23 5.84
N ASP A 199 -15.28 -14.48 5.94
CA ASP A 199 -14.32 -15.03 4.99
C ASP A 199 -15.05 -15.51 3.74
N GLU A 200 -14.96 -14.74 2.66
CA GLU A 200 -15.55 -15.08 1.36
C GLU A 200 -14.78 -16.20 0.62
N THR A 201 -13.57 -16.54 1.07
CA THR A 201 -12.76 -17.60 0.46
C THR A 201 -13.05 -18.98 1.06
N HIS A 202 -13.73 -19.02 2.20
CA HIS A 202 -14.10 -20.25 2.86
C HIS A 202 -15.27 -20.92 2.12
N GLN A 203 -15.01 -22.07 1.49
CA GLN A 203 -16.06 -22.89 0.91
C GLN A 203 -16.86 -23.56 2.04
N MET A 204 -18.19 -23.43 1.99
CA MET A 204 -19.04 -24.02 3.02
C MET A 204 -18.98 -25.56 2.96
N PRO A 205 -19.05 -26.28 4.10
CA PRO A 205 -19.01 -27.75 4.10
C PRO A 205 -20.09 -28.39 3.21
N GLU A 206 -21.26 -27.76 3.11
CA GLU A 206 -22.36 -28.19 2.25
C GLU A 206 -22.01 -28.04 0.76
N GLU A 207 -21.46 -26.89 0.35
CA GLU A 207 -20.97 -26.66 -1.01
C GLU A 207 -19.84 -27.63 -1.37
N TYR A 208 -18.91 -27.86 -0.44
CA TYR A 208 -17.83 -28.82 -0.64
C TYR A 208 -18.36 -30.26 -0.82
N ALA A 209 -19.35 -30.66 -0.02
CA ALA A 209 -19.99 -31.97 -0.16
C ALA A 209 -20.76 -32.09 -1.49
N MET A 210 -21.46 -31.03 -1.92
CA MET A 210 -22.11 -30.98 -3.23
C MET A 210 -21.11 -31.10 -4.38
N ASP A 211 -19.98 -30.39 -4.30
CA ASP A 211 -18.89 -30.48 -5.29
C ASP A 211 -18.29 -31.89 -5.37
N MET A 212 -18.09 -32.54 -4.22
CA MET A 212 -17.62 -33.93 -4.17
C MET A 212 -18.64 -34.88 -4.79
N SER A 213 -19.92 -34.74 -4.44
CA SER A 213 -21.01 -35.56 -4.99
C SER A 213 -21.15 -35.37 -6.51
N LEU A 214 -21.03 -34.12 -6.99
CA LEU A 214 -21.01 -33.80 -8.42
C LEU A 214 -19.84 -34.49 -9.14
N ARG A 215 -18.64 -34.48 -8.54
CA ARG A 215 -17.47 -35.16 -9.12
C ARG A 215 -17.70 -36.67 -9.23
N ASP A 216 -18.24 -37.29 -8.19
CA ASP A 216 -18.53 -38.73 -8.18
C ASP A 216 -19.58 -39.10 -9.23
N GLU A 217 -20.64 -38.30 -9.38
CA GLU A 217 -21.66 -38.51 -10.42
C GLU A 217 -21.12 -38.30 -11.84
N VAL A 218 -20.27 -37.29 -12.05
CA VAL A 218 -19.60 -37.08 -13.34
C VAL A 218 -18.70 -38.27 -13.67
N ASP A 219 -17.96 -38.78 -12.70
CA ASP A 219 -17.13 -39.98 -12.89
C ASP A 219 -17.97 -41.24 -13.14
N GLU A 220 -19.14 -41.38 -12.51
CA GLU A 220 -20.09 -42.46 -12.81
C GLU A 220 -20.61 -42.36 -14.25
N LEU A 221 -20.96 -41.16 -14.72
CA LEU A 221 -21.43 -40.94 -16.09
C LEU A 221 -20.35 -41.20 -17.14
N LEU A 222 -19.10 -40.85 -16.85
CA LEU A 222 -17.98 -41.15 -17.73
C LEU A 222 -17.74 -42.66 -17.89
N LYS A 223 -18.10 -43.50 -16.90
CA LYS A 223 -18.02 -44.97 -17.02
C LYS A 223 -19.01 -45.55 -18.02
N ASN A 224 -20.09 -44.83 -18.38
CA ASN A 224 -21.04 -45.27 -19.41
C ASN A 224 -20.49 -45.08 -20.84
N LEU A 225 -19.44 -44.27 -21.00
CA LEU A 225 -18.73 -44.11 -22.26
C LEU A 225 -17.71 -45.24 -22.44
N ASP A 226 -17.28 -45.45 -23.68
CA ASP A 226 -16.12 -46.30 -23.96
C ASP A 226 -14.88 -45.72 -23.28
N GLU A 227 -13.98 -46.58 -22.78
CA GLU A 227 -12.84 -46.18 -21.93
C GLU A 227 -11.97 -45.11 -22.60
N ARG A 228 -11.78 -45.25 -23.92
CA ARG A 228 -11.03 -44.30 -24.74
C ARG A 228 -11.77 -42.99 -24.97
N GLU A 229 -13.10 -43.01 -25.06
CA GLU A 229 -13.92 -41.80 -25.17
C GLU A 229 -13.94 -41.03 -23.84
N ALA A 230 -14.01 -41.73 -22.71
CA ALA A 230 -13.97 -41.16 -21.36
C ALA A 230 -12.63 -40.47 -21.06
N GLU A 231 -11.49 -41.09 -21.39
CA GLU A 231 -10.18 -40.46 -21.21
C GLU A 231 -10.01 -39.19 -22.06
N ILE A 232 -10.46 -39.21 -23.32
CA ILE A 232 -10.43 -38.03 -24.20
C ILE A 232 -11.21 -36.86 -23.57
N ILE A 233 -12.38 -37.13 -22.96
CA ILE A 233 -13.19 -36.12 -22.28
C ILE A 233 -12.50 -35.63 -21.00
N ARG A 234 -11.88 -36.52 -20.22
CA ARG A 234 -11.11 -36.16 -19.02
C ARG A 234 -9.96 -35.21 -19.34
N TYR A 235 -9.15 -35.52 -20.37
CA TYR A 235 -8.07 -34.63 -20.82
C TYR A 235 -8.58 -33.33 -21.45
N ARG A 236 -9.71 -33.38 -22.17
CA ARG A 236 -10.26 -32.18 -22.83
C ARG A 236 -10.75 -31.13 -21.84
N PHE A 237 -11.45 -31.57 -20.80
CA PHE A 237 -12.08 -30.70 -19.80
C PHE A 237 -11.30 -30.59 -18.49
N GLY A 238 -10.23 -31.37 -18.31
CA GLY A 238 -9.43 -31.36 -17.08
C GLY A 238 -10.15 -31.99 -15.89
N LEU A 239 -10.88 -33.09 -16.12
CA LEU A 239 -11.62 -33.80 -15.07
C LEU A 239 -10.71 -34.81 -14.37
N GLY A 240 -10.97 -35.13 -13.10
CA GLY A 240 -10.19 -36.16 -12.37
C GLY A 240 -8.73 -35.77 -12.08
N GLY A 241 -8.42 -34.47 -12.04
CA GLY A 241 -7.08 -33.95 -11.73
C GLY A 241 -6.19 -33.70 -12.95
N TYR A 242 -6.67 -33.90 -14.17
CA TYR A 242 -5.95 -33.53 -15.39
C TYR A 242 -6.04 -32.01 -15.66
N ALA A 243 -5.03 -31.46 -16.32
CA ALA A 243 -5.13 -30.11 -16.87
C ALA A 243 -5.99 -30.13 -18.16
N PRO A 244 -6.82 -29.10 -18.42
CA PRO A 244 -7.60 -29.02 -19.64
C PRO A 244 -6.70 -28.81 -20.86
N LEU A 245 -6.81 -29.69 -21.85
CA LEU A 245 -6.01 -29.67 -23.08
C LEU A 245 -6.85 -29.27 -24.30
N SER A 246 -6.19 -28.67 -25.28
CA SER A 246 -6.79 -28.36 -26.58
C SER A 246 -6.99 -29.61 -27.45
N LEU A 247 -7.89 -29.55 -28.44
CA LEU A 247 -8.14 -30.67 -29.38
C LEU A 247 -6.88 -31.13 -30.13
N LYS A 248 -5.92 -30.23 -30.36
CA LYS A 248 -4.65 -30.58 -31.00
C LYS A 248 -3.76 -31.37 -30.04
N GLU A 249 -3.64 -30.92 -28.79
CA GLU A 249 -2.82 -31.58 -27.77
C GLU A 249 -3.36 -32.95 -27.40
N VAL A 250 -4.68 -33.07 -27.22
CA VAL A 250 -5.33 -34.38 -27.02
C VAL A 250 -5.10 -35.28 -28.23
N GLY A 251 -5.17 -34.74 -29.46
CA GLY A 251 -4.87 -35.50 -30.68
C GLY A 251 -3.44 -36.06 -30.72
N LEU A 252 -2.46 -35.30 -30.21
CA LEU A 252 -1.08 -35.77 -30.09
C LEU A 252 -0.94 -36.93 -29.10
N ILE A 253 -1.61 -36.86 -27.94
CA ILE A 253 -1.57 -37.91 -26.91
C ILE A 253 -2.16 -39.23 -27.44
N PHE A 254 -3.30 -39.15 -28.12
CA PHE A 254 -4.03 -40.34 -28.60
C PHE A 254 -3.65 -40.79 -30.02
N ASN A 255 -2.65 -40.15 -30.65
CA ASN A 255 -2.25 -40.37 -32.04
C ASN A 255 -3.42 -40.26 -33.05
N LEU A 256 -4.24 -39.21 -32.89
CA LEU A 256 -5.41 -38.94 -33.72
C LEU A 256 -5.37 -37.51 -34.28
N THR A 257 -6.03 -37.30 -35.41
CA THR A 257 -6.16 -35.93 -35.96
C THR A 257 -7.08 -35.08 -35.08
N LYS A 258 -6.86 -33.76 -35.08
CA LYS A 258 -7.73 -32.79 -34.38
C LYS A 258 -9.21 -33.00 -34.71
N GLU A 259 -9.53 -33.22 -35.98
CA GLU A 259 -10.91 -33.43 -36.43
C GLU A 259 -11.50 -34.73 -35.90
N ARG A 260 -10.67 -35.78 -35.77
CA ARG A 260 -11.13 -37.04 -35.18
C ARG A 260 -11.44 -36.90 -33.70
N ILE A 261 -10.62 -36.19 -32.92
CA ILE A 261 -10.91 -35.88 -31.50
C ILE A 261 -12.22 -35.09 -31.39
N ARG A 262 -12.42 -34.08 -32.24
CA ARG A 262 -13.68 -33.28 -32.27
C ARG A 262 -14.91 -34.15 -32.54
N GLN A 263 -14.81 -35.13 -33.43
CA GLN A 263 -15.90 -36.08 -33.71
C GLN A 263 -16.21 -36.96 -32.50
N ILE A 264 -15.17 -37.48 -31.84
CA ILE A 264 -15.31 -38.30 -30.63
C ILE A 264 -15.92 -37.48 -29.49
N GLU A 265 -15.43 -36.26 -29.25
CA GLU A 265 -15.98 -35.33 -28.26
C GLU A 265 -17.48 -35.08 -28.51
N LYS A 266 -17.86 -34.75 -29.75
CA LYS A 266 -19.26 -34.51 -30.10
C LYS A 266 -20.14 -35.74 -29.85
N LYS A 267 -19.64 -36.93 -30.18
CA LYS A 267 -20.36 -38.20 -29.99
C LYS A 267 -20.51 -38.53 -28.50
N ALA A 268 -19.45 -38.40 -27.71
CA ALA A 268 -19.46 -38.62 -26.27
C ALA A 268 -20.43 -37.64 -25.57
N LEU A 269 -20.37 -36.34 -25.90
CA LEU A 269 -21.30 -35.34 -25.38
C LEU A 269 -22.75 -35.58 -25.80
N GLN A 270 -23.00 -36.18 -26.97
CA GLN A 270 -24.34 -36.58 -27.38
C GLN A 270 -24.85 -37.77 -26.57
N GLN A 271 -23.99 -38.73 -26.25
CA GLN A 271 -24.35 -39.86 -25.38
C GLN A 271 -24.68 -39.39 -23.97
N LEU A 272 -23.83 -38.52 -23.39
CA LEU A 272 -24.00 -37.91 -22.07
C LEU A 272 -25.25 -37.01 -21.96
N LYS A 273 -25.83 -36.57 -23.08
CA LYS A 273 -27.03 -35.73 -23.14
C LYS A 273 -28.35 -36.51 -23.07
N LYS A 274 -28.31 -37.83 -22.90
CA LYS A 274 -29.53 -38.64 -22.75
C LYS A 274 -30.36 -38.16 -21.55
N PRO A 275 -31.70 -38.18 -21.64
CA PRO A 275 -32.58 -37.59 -20.63
C PRO A 275 -32.38 -38.17 -19.22
N ALA A 276 -32.06 -39.46 -19.12
CA ALA A 276 -31.79 -40.12 -17.84
C ALA A 276 -30.52 -39.60 -17.15
N GLU A 277 -29.46 -39.33 -17.91
CA GLU A 277 -28.17 -38.83 -17.40
C GLU A 277 -28.25 -37.33 -17.10
N LYS A 278 -29.00 -36.59 -17.92
CA LYS A 278 -29.28 -35.17 -17.71
C LYS A 278 -30.07 -34.91 -16.42
N GLN A 279 -31.02 -35.78 -16.06
CA GLN A 279 -31.81 -35.61 -14.84
C GLN A 279 -30.97 -35.75 -13.56
N LYS A 280 -29.96 -36.63 -13.54
CA LYS A 280 -29.04 -36.78 -12.40
C LYS A 280 -28.27 -35.47 -12.14
N LEU A 281 -27.61 -34.95 -13.19
CA LEU A 281 -26.82 -33.72 -13.09
C LEU A 281 -27.65 -32.43 -12.93
N ALA A 282 -28.93 -32.45 -13.29
CA ALA A 282 -29.80 -31.27 -13.19
C ALA A 282 -29.98 -30.79 -11.74
N VAL A 283 -29.80 -31.68 -10.75
CA VAL A 283 -29.91 -31.37 -9.32
C VAL A 283 -28.83 -30.38 -8.86
N TYR A 284 -27.68 -30.32 -9.55
CA TYR A 284 -26.55 -29.46 -9.19
C TYR A 284 -26.55 -28.09 -9.90
N VAL A 285 -27.55 -27.83 -10.75
CA VAL A 285 -27.66 -26.60 -11.56
C VAL A 285 -28.89 -25.76 -11.17
N ALA A 286 -29.75 -26.29 -10.29
CA ALA A 286 -30.95 -25.63 -9.78
C ALA A 286 -30.60 -24.73 -8.58
#